data_AF-A0AAD9D6J8-F1
#
_entry.id   AF-A0AAD9D6J8-F1
#
_cell.length_a   1.000
_cell.length_b   1.000
_cell.length_c   1.000
_cell.angle_alpha   90.00
_cell.angle_beta   90.00
_cell.angle_gamma   90.00
#
_symmetry.space_group_name_H-M   'P 1'
#
loop_
_entity.id
_entity.type
_entity.pdbx_description
1 polymer ?
#
loop_
_entity_poly.entity_id
_entity_poly.type
_entity_poly.pdbx_seq_one_letter_code
_entity_poly.pdbx_strand_id
1 'polypeptide(L)'
;MIEICPDLLSARDCLGRTPLHVAAGSAADPRLIKILAHVCLAACDVQDQDVDGKTPLHFACDSSSVLFEDVHNNESATPRPPCHDAICALLSESLAAATIEDADEMNPLKHTIMSNASLKSVKLLQSAAAKHLQGASMSTSLGPTTISLRRVSIHGRRGVMLSVCVCVLVKMLAGCIRRALF
;
A
#
# COMPACT_ATOMS: atom_id res chain seq x y z
N MET A 1 0.55 -11.57 -21.95
CA MET A 1 1.38 -11.71 -20.74
C MET A 1 2.03 -10.36 -20.52
N ILE A 2 1.72 -9.63 -19.44
CA ILE A 2 2.34 -8.32 -19.20
C ILE A 2 3.75 -8.61 -18.68
N GLU A 3 4.78 -8.38 -19.49
CA GLU A 3 6.17 -8.38 -19.02
C GLU A 3 6.36 -7.12 -18.18
N ILE A 4 6.16 -7.25 -16.87
CA ILE A 4 6.42 -6.15 -15.93
C ILE A 4 7.86 -6.29 -15.46
N CYS A 5 8.70 -5.30 -15.74
CA CYS A 5 10.04 -5.24 -15.17
C CYS A 5 9.92 -5.09 -13.64
N PRO A 6 10.44 -6.03 -12.83
CA PRO A 6 10.29 -6.01 -11.38
C PRO A 6 10.94 -4.77 -10.74
N ASP A 7 11.99 -4.23 -11.34
CA ASP A 7 12.66 -3.01 -10.88
C ASP A 7 11.74 -1.78 -10.88
N LEU A 8 10.78 -1.75 -11.81
CA LEU A 8 9.84 -0.63 -11.91
C LEU A 8 8.74 -0.72 -10.83
N LEU A 9 8.44 -1.91 -10.34
CA LEU A 9 7.44 -2.13 -9.28
C LEU A 9 7.93 -1.73 -7.89
N SER A 10 9.24 -1.71 -7.69
CA SER A 10 9.88 -1.22 -6.47
C SER A 10 10.29 0.26 -6.56
N ALA A 11 10.10 0.89 -7.72
CA ALA A 11 10.38 2.32 -7.90
C ALA A 11 9.54 3.18 -6.95
N ARG A 12 10.07 4.34 -6.58
CA ARG A 12 9.40 5.29 -5.68
C ARG A 12 9.24 6.64 -6.35
N ASP A 13 8.12 7.30 -6.09
CA ASP A 13 7.90 8.68 -6.50
C ASP A 13 8.61 9.67 -5.54
N CYS A 14 8.33 10.98 -5.71
CA CYS A 14 8.95 12.02 -4.88
C CYS A 14 8.52 12.01 -3.40
N LEU A 15 7.47 11.26 -3.06
CA LEU A 15 6.99 11.07 -1.69
C LEU A 15 7.43 9.69 -1.16
N GLY A 16 8.31 8.98 -1.87
CA GLY A 16 8.75 7.65 -1.48
C GLY A 16 7.70 6.56 -1.73
N ARG A 17 6.59 6.86 -2.42
CA ARG A 17 5.49 5.94 -2.64
C ARG A 17 5.78 5.00 -3.81
N THR A 18 5.52 3.72 -3.62
CA THR A 18 5.61 2.70 -4.67
C THR A 18 4.37 2.71 -5.57
N PRO A 19 4.39 2.07 -6.76
CA PRO A 19 3.20 1.82 -7.56
C PRO A 19 2.03 1.19 -6.76
N LEU A 20 2.34 0.38 -5.75
CA LEU A 20 1.32 -0.25 -4.90
C LEU A 20 0.62 0.78 -3.99
N HIS A 21 1.34 1.76 -3.43
CA HIS A 21 0.73 2.88 -2.69
C HIS A 21 -0.22 3.64 -3.59
N VAL A 22 0.25 3.98 -4.81
CA VAL A 22 -0.55 4.75 -5.78
C VAL A 22 -1.79 3.97 -6.19
N ALA A 23 -1.68 2.67 -6.46
CA ALA A 23 -2.83 1.83 -6.80
C ALA A 23 -3.85 1.75 -5.65
N ALA A 24 -3.38 1.58 -4.41
CA ALA A 24 -4.23 1.52 -3.23
C ALA A 24 -5.00 2.82 -2.97
N GLY A 25 -4.35 3.98 -3.11
CA GLY A 25 -4.97 5.30 -2.88
C GLY A 25 -5.72 5.90 -4.08
N SER A 26 -5.69 5.27 -5.26
CA SER A 26 -6.33 5.81 -6.49
C SER A 26 -7.58 5.07 -6.94
N ALA A 27 -8.19 4.26 -6.06
CA ALA A 27 -9.32 3.37 -6.41
C ALA A 27 -9.03 2.47 -7.63
N ALA A 28 -7.80 1.98 -7.75
CA ALA A 28 -7.44 1.06 -8.82
C ALA A 28 -8.22 -0.26 -8.70
N ASP A 29 -8.31 -0.99 -9.82
CA ASP A 29 -8.94 -2.31 -9.84
C ASP A 29 -8.29 -3.23 -8.77
N PRO A 30 -9.05 -3.87 -7.86
CA PRO A 30 -8.49 -4.76 -6.85
C PRO A 30 -7.63 -5.89 -7.42
N ARG A 31 -7.86 -6.32 -8.66
CA ARG A 31 -7.00 -7.30 -9.35
C ARG A 31 -5.62 -6.70 -9.67
N LEU A 32 -5.56 -5.44 -10.07
CA LEU A 32 -4.27 -4.75 -10.27
C LEU A 32 -3.52 -4.66 -8.94
N ILE A 33 -4.20 -4.26 -7.86
CA ILE A 33 -3.61 -4.19 -6.52
C ILE A 33 -3.07 -5.57 -6.11
N LYS A 34 -3.87 -6.63 -6.30
CA LYS A 34 -3.46 -8.00 -6.01
C LYS A 34 -2.23 -8.44 -6.83
N ILE A 35 -2.22 -8.16 -8.13
CA ILE A 35 -1.08 -8.50 -9.00
C ILE A 35 0.18 -7.76 -8.54
N LEU A 36 0.08 -6.45 -8.26
CA LEU A 36 1.21 -5.66 -7.80
C LEU A 36 1.76 -6.14 -6.46
N ALA A 37 0.86 -6.45 -5.50
CA ALA A 37 1.22 -7.02 -4.21
C ALA A 37 1.90 -8.38 -4.35
N HIS A 38 1.36 -9.26 -5.21
CA HIS A 38 1.90 -10.59 -5.43
C HIS A 38 3.27 -10.58 -6.10
N VAL A 39 3.46 -9.72 -7.11
CA VAL A 39 4.74 -9.64 -7.84
C VAL A 39 5.83 -8.99 -6.98
N CYS A 40 5.47 -8.09 -6.06
CA CYS A 40 6.42 -7.39 -5.20
C CYS A 40 5.97 -7.39 -3.73
N LEU A 41 6.03 -8.55 -3.07
CA LEU A 41 5.60 -8.73 -1.68
C LEU A 41 6.22 -7.71 -0.71
N ALA A 42 7.51 -7.39 -0.90
CA ALA A 42 8.19 -6.40 -0.08
C ALA A 42 7.53 -5.01 -0.13
N ALA A 43 6.82 -4.66 -1.21
CA ALA A 43 6.15 -3.37 -1.33
C ALA A 43 4.89 -3.26 -0.47
N CYS A 44 4.32 -4.36 0.02
CA CYS A 44 3.14 -4.37 0.89
C CYS A 44 3.41 -3.72 2.26
N ASP A 45 4.64 -3.85 2.75
CA ASP A 45 5.04 -3.39 4.09
C ASP A 45 5.89 -2.10 4.04
N VAL A 46 6.23 -1.62 2.84
CA VAL A 46 6.99 -0.38 2.68
C VAL A 46 6.15 0.79 3.17
N GLN A 47 6.71 1.58 4.08
CA GLN A 47 6.20 2.91 4.40
C GLN A 47 6.71 3.90 3.36
N ASP A 48 5.85 4.83 2.95
CA ASP A 48 6.27 5.98 2.19
C ASP A 48 7.28 6.84 2.97
N GLN A 49 7.93 7.77 2.27
CA GLN A 49 8.91 8.68 2.87
C GLN A 49 8.31 10.08 3.01
N ASP A 50 6.98 10.17 2.95
CA ASP A 50 6.26 11.40 3.21
C ASP A 50 6.18 11.64 4.71
N VAL A 51 5.60 12.77 5.10
CA VAL A 51 5.36 13.12 6.51
C VAL A 51 4.48 12.10 7.22
N ASP A 52 3.63 11.39 6.48
CA ASP A 52 2.64 10.47 7.04
C ASP A 52 3.24 9.08 7.37
N GLY A 53 4.28 8.61 6.68
CA GLY A 53 4.86 7.27 6.91
C GLY A 53 3.88 6.11 6.64
N LYS A 54 2.98 6.28 5.67
CA LYS A 54 1.88 5.35 5.40
C LYS A 54 2.33 4.18 4.52
N THR A 55 1.78 3.00 4.79
CA THR A 55 1.91 1.82 3.90
C THR A 55 0.78 1.77 2.87
N PRO A 56 0.84 0.96 1.80
CA PRO A 56 -0.27 0.83 0.85
C PRO A 56 -1.59 0.43 1.51
N LEU A 57 -1.54 -0.34 2.61
CA LEU A 57 -2.72 -0.72 3.36
C LEU A 57 -3.37 0.48 4.07
N HIS A 58 -2.59 1.45 4.56
CA HIS A 58 -3.12 2.71 5.09
C HIS A 58 -3.90 3.47 4.00
N PHE A 59 -3.31 3.63 2.81
CA PHE A 59 -3.97 4.28 1.67
C PHE A 59 -5.29 3.59 1.25
N ALA A 60 -5.37 2.25 1.35
CA ALA A 60 -6.62 1.52 1.07
C ALA A 60 -7.69 1.70 2.16
N CYS A 61 -7.28 2.05 3.38
CA CYS A 61 -8.13 2.20 4.57
C CYS A 61 -8.56 3.64 4.83
N ASP A 62 -7.90 4.62 4.19
CA ASP A 62 -8.10 6.04 4.41
C ASP A 62 -8.90 6.66 3.25
N SER A 63 -10.13 7.10 3.54
CA SER A 63 -11.02 7.77 2.58
C SER A 63 -10.59 9.19 2.20
N SER A 64 -9.70 9.78 2.99
CA SER A 64 -9.16 11.13 2.81
C SER A 64 -7.85 11.15 2.03
N SER A 65 -7.24 9.99 1.81
CA SER A 65 -6.04 9.81 0.99
C SER A 65 -6.37 9.96 -0.50
N VAL A 66 -6.72 11.18 -0.92
CA VAL A 66 -7.00 11.50 -2.32
C VAL A 66 -5.67 11.79 -3.01
N LEU A 67 -5.10 10.78 -3.68
CA LEU A 67 -3.81 10.95 -4.38
C LEU A 67 -3.89 11.86 -5.61
N PHE A 68 -5.09 11.98 -6.19
CA PHE A 68 -5.38 12.86 -7.32
C PHE A 68 -6.78 13.44 -7.16
N GLU A 69 -6.88 14.77 -7.08
CA GLU A 69 -8.15 15.43 -7.41
C GLU A 69 -8.39 15.22 -8.90
N ASP A 70 -9.35 14.37 -9.25
CA ASP A 70 -9.90 14.37 -10.61
C ASP A 70 -10.54 15.75 -10.81
N VAL A 71 -9.86 16.67 -11.49
CA VAL A 71 -10.33 18.05 -11.82
C VAL A 71 -11.54 18.03 -12.80
N HIS A 72 -12.25 16.92 -12.91
CA HIS A 72 -13.48 16.76 -13.69
C HIS A 72 -14.57 16.09 -12.83
N ASN A 73 -15.05 16.81 -11.82
CA ASN A 73 -16.48 17.00 -11.59
C ASN A 73 -16.70 17.94 -10.40
N ASN A 74 -17.36 19.06 -10.66
CA ASN A 74 -17.88 19.99 -9.67
C ASN A 74 -19.12 19.39 -8.96
N GLU A 75 -18.93 18.28 -8.26
CA GLU A 75 -19.92 17.68 -7.38
C GLU A 75 -19.14 17.23 -6.15
N SER A 76 -19.20 18.03 -5.08
CA SER A 76 -18.80 17.74 -3.70
C SER A 76 -17.82 16.56 -3.57
N ALA A 77 -16.52 16.84 -3.37
CA ALA A 77 -15.49 15.84 -3.08
C ALA A 77 -15.88 14.99 -1.86
N THR A 78 -16.71 13.97 -2.07
CA THR A 78 -17.16 13.06 -1.04
C THR A 78 -16.00 12.09 -0.81
N PRO A 79 -15.48 12.01 0.44
CA PRO A 79 -14.43 11.04 0.76
C PRO A 79 -14.88 9.65 0.32
N ARG A 80 -14.07 8.98 -0.50
CA ARG A 80 -14.46 7.67 -1.03
C ARG A 80 -14.30 6.64 0.09
N PRO A 81 -15.32 5.84 0.40
CA PRO A 81 -15.22 4.89 1.49
C PRO A 81 -14.14 3.83 1.20
N PRO A 82 -13.47 3.30 2.23
CA PRO A 82 -12.42 2.29 2.08
C PRO A 82 -12.90 1.05 1.31
N CYS A 83 -12.14 0.65 0.29
CA CYS A 83 -12.51 -0.47 -0.58
C CYS A 83 -12.17 -1.81 0.09
N HIS A 84 -13.20 -2.55 0.49
CA HIS A 84 -13.04 -3.86 1.12
C HIS A 84 -12.19 -4.83 0.29
N ASP A 85 -12.35 -4.83 -1.03
CA ASP A 85 -11.64 -5.75 -1.92
C ASP A 85 -10.16 -5.38 -2.07
N ALA A 86 -9.82 -4.09 -2.04
CA ALA A 86 -8.44 -3.62 -2.02
C ALA A 86 -7.73 -4.03 -0.71
N ILE A 87 -8.41 -3.83 0.44
CA ILE A 87 -7.92 -4.28 1.75
C ILE A 87 -7.71 -5.80 1.73
N CYS A 88 -8.66 -6.56 1.19
CA CYS A 88 -8.55 -8.01 1.06
C CYS A 88 -7.37 -8.43 0.16
N ALA A 89 -7.16 -7.75 -0.97
CA ALA A 89 -6.07 -8.04 -1.89
C ALA A 89 -4.68 -7.79 -1.27
N LEU A 90 -4.53 -6.76 -0.45
CA LEU A 90 -3.27 -6.48 0.24
C LEU A 90 -3.02 -7.47 1.38
N LEU A 91 -4.05 -7.76 2.17
CA LEU A 91 -3.96 -8.71 3.29
C LEU A 91 -3.78 -10.17 2.85
N SER A 92 -4.13 -10.52 1.62
CA SER A 92 -3.82 -11.86 1.10
C SER A 92 -2.33 -12.09 0.90
N GLU A 93 -1.56 -11.03 0.70
CA GLU A 93 -0.11 -11.10 0.46
C GLU A 93 0.73 -10.76 1.71
N SER A 94 0.29 -9.79 2.55
CA SER A 94 0.96 -9.48 3.82
C SER A 94 -0.02 -9.19 4.95
N LEU A 95 0.03 -10.02 6.01
CA LEU A 95 -0.69 -9.76 7.26
C LEU A 95 0.07 -8.81 8.19
N ALA A 96 1.40 -8.70 8.04
CA ALA A 96 2.23 -7.83 8.88
C ALA A 96 1.84 -6.35 8.70
N ALA A 97 1.50 -5.96 7.47
CA ALA A 97 1.01 -4.64 7.11
C ALA A 97 -0.16 -4.15 7.99
N ALA A 98 -1.00 -5.06 8.51
CA ALA A 98 -2.14 -4.70 9.36
C ALA A 98 -1.75 -4.12 10.73
N THR A 99 -0.49 -4.29 11.14
CA THR A 99 0.02 -3.89 12.45
C THR A 99 1.04 -2.76 12.41
N ILE A 100 1.49 -2.36 11.21
CA ILE A 100 2.43 -1.26 11.04
C ILE A 100 1.73 0.05 11.41
N GLU A 101 2.38 0.88 12.20
CA GLU A 101 1.91 2.21 12.56
C GLU A 101 2.61 3.26 11.69
N ASP A 102 1.85 4.24 11.24
CA ASP A 102 2.32 5.40 10.51
C ASP A 102 2.92 6.46 11.46
N ALA A 103 3.23 7.66 10.96
CA ALA A 103 3.85 8.72 11.75
C ALA A 103 2.96 9.27 12.88
N ASP A 104 1.63 9.11 12.76
CA ASP A 104 0.65 9.49 13.78
C ASP A 104 0.37 8.36 14.78
N GLU A 105 1.21 7.32 14.79
CA GLU A 105 1.00 6.08 15.55
C GLU A 105 -0.31 5.39 15.14
N MET A 106 -0.78 5.60 13.90
CA MET A 106 -2.02 5.05 13.41
C MET A 106 -1.75 3.80 12.59
N ASN A 107 -2.37 2.69 12.97
CA ASN A 107 -2.38 1.49 12.14
C ASN A 107 -3.57 1.52 11.15
N PRO A 108 -3.59 0.64 10.13
CA PRO A 108 -4.66 0.67 9.12
C PRO A 108 -6.07 0.41 9.69
N LEU A 109 -6.17 -0.31 10.82
CA LEU A 109 -7.44 -0.53 11.51
C LEU A 109 -7.99 0.77 12.11
N LYS A 110 -7.13 1.60 12.73
CA LYS A 110 -7.53 2.90 13.29
C LYS A 110 -8.02 3.84 12.16
N HIS A 111 -7.32 3.87 11.02
CA HIS A 111 -7.76 4.59 9.81
C HIS A 111 -9.13 4.11 9.31
N THR A 112 -9.32 2.79 9.19
CA THR A 112 -10.58 2.18 8.74
C THR A 112 -11.77 2.61 9.61
N ILE A 113 -11.58 2.74 10.93
CA ILE A 113 -12.61 3.18 11.87
C ILE A 113 -12.90 4.68 11.66
N MET A 114 -11.87 5.51 11.55
CA MET A 114 -12.02 6.96 11.36
C MET A 114 -12.68 7.31 10.02
N SER A 115 -12.43 6.53 8.97
CA SER A 115 -13.03 6.71 7.64
C SER A 115 -14.46 6.14 7.52
N ASN A 116 -15.10 5.76 8.64
CA ASN A 116 -16.46 5.20 8.70
C ASN A 116 -16.65 4.00 7.74
N ALA A 117 -15.65 3.12 7.64
CA ALA A 117 -15.69 1.97 6.76
C ALA A 117 -16.72 0.93 7.21
N SER A 118 -17.07 0.01 6.30
CA SER A 118 -17.96 -1.09 6.64
C SER A 118 -17.39 -1.98 7.76
N LEU A 119 -18.28 -2.49 8.63
CA LEU A 119 -17.91 -3.45 9.68
C LEU A 119 -17.19 -4.70 9.12
N LYS A 120 -17.46 -5.05 7.86
CA LYS A 120 -16.80 -6.14 7.15
C LYS A 120 -15.29 -5.88 7.02
N SER A 121 -14.88 -4.67 6.66
CA SER A 121 -13.47 -4.28 6.56
C SER A 121 -12.79 -4.20 7.92
N VAL A 122 -13.48 -3.65 8.93
CA VAL A 122 -13.00 -3.59 10.33
C VAL A 122 -12.71 -5.00 10.85
N LYS A 123 -13.67 -5.94 10.70
CA LYS A 123 -13.50 -7.34 11.13
C LYS A 123 -12.37 -8.04 10.40
N LEU A 124 -12.22 -7.76 9.10
CA LEU A 124 -11.15 -8.34 8.30
C LEU A 124 -9.77 -7.91 8.81
N LEU A 125 -9.56 -6.61 9.03
CA LEU A 125 -8.32 -6.07 9.56
C LEU A 125 -8.03 -6.55 11.00
N GLN A 126 -9.06 -6.55 11.85
CA GLN A 126 -8.93 -7.08 13.21
C GLN A 126 -8.50 -8.55 13.21
N SER A 127 -9.10 -9.38 12.34
CA SER A 127 -8.73 -10.79 12.20
C SER A 127 -7.31 -10.96 11.66
N ALA A 128 -6.91 -10.15 10.67
CA ALA A 128 -5.57 -10.19 10.09
C ALA A 128 -4.50 -9.83 11.11
N ALA A 129 -4.68 -8.74 11.86
CA ALA A 129 -3.78 -8.31 12.92
C ALA A 129 -3.66 -9.38 14.02
N ALA A 130 -4.78 -9.95 14.47
CA ALA A 130 -4.76 -11.03 15.46
C ALA A 130 -3.99 -12.27 14.98
N LYS A 131 -4.17 -12.68 13.71
CA LYS A 131 -3.44 -13.81 13.12
C LYS A 131 -1.94 -13.55 13.03
N HIS A 132 -1.53 -12.34 12.66
CA HIS A 132 -0.11 -11.98 12.60
C HIS A 132 0.55 -12.10 13.98
N LEU A 133 -0.09 -11.54 15.02
CA LEU A 133 0.40 -11.59 16.40
C LEU A 133 0.42 -13.01 16.98
N GLN A 134 -0.57 -13.85 16.63
CA GLN A 134 -0.62 -15.26 17.04
C GLN A 134 0.45 -16.11 16.33
N GLY A 135 0.77 -15.81 15.07
CA GLY A 135 1.88 -16.46 14.37
C GLY A 135 3.25 -16.13 14.98
N ALA A 136 3.41 -14.92 15.50
CA ALA A 136 4.63 -14.50 16.18
C ALA A 136 4.84 -15.24 17.52
N SER A 137 3.79 -15.54 18.28
CA SER A 137 3.93 -16.22 19.59
C SER A 137 4.42 -17.66 19.47
N MET A 138 4.12 -18.36 18.37
CA MET A 138 4.59 -19.74 18.11
C MET A 138 6.05 -19.85 17.65
N SER A 139 6.72 -18.73 17.32
CA SER A 139 8.12 -18.71 16.86
C SER A 139 9.12 -18.30 17.96
N THR A 140 8.67 -18.06 19.19
CA THR A 140 9.52 -17.64 20.32
C THR A 140 10.14 -18.82 21.07
N SER A 141 10.99 -19.60 20.37
CA SER A 141 12.00 -20.44 21.05
C SER A 141 13.32 -20.47 20.28
N LEU A 142 13.94 -19.32 20.06
CA LEU A 142 15.39 -19.23 19.82
C LEU A 142 15.87 -17.85 20.31
N GLY A 143 16.90 -17.87 21.13
CA GLY A 143 17.38 -16.72 21.93
C GLY A 143 17.96 -15.55 21.14
N PRO A 144 18.45 -14.52 21.85
CA PRO A 144 18.81 -13.24 21.25
C PRO A 144 20.11 -13.38 20.45
N THR A 145 20.04 -13.19 19.13
CA THR A 145 21.23 -12.90 18.33
C THR A 145 21.31 -11.40 18.11
N THR A 146 22.33 -10.79 18.69
CA THR A 146 22.73 -9.40 18.52
C THR A 146 23.24 -9.19 17.09
N ILE A 147 22.39 -8.67 16.19
CA ILE A 147 22.83 -8.24 14.87
C ILE A 147 23.21 -6.75 14.94
N SER A 148 24.52 -6.52 14.93
CA SER A 148 25.14 -5.20 14.79
C SER A 148 24.75 -4.56 13.46
N LEU A 149 23.87 -3.57 13.49
CA LEU A 149 23.53 -2.73 12.33
C LEU A 149 24.75 -1.90 11.90
N ARG A 150 25.44 -2.33 10.84
CA ARG A 150 26.32 -1.44 10.07
C ARG A 150 25.45 -0.53 9.21
N ARG A 151 25.45 0.75 9.56
CA ARG A 151 24.86 1.85 8.80
C ARG A 151 25.55 1.95 7.44
N VAL A 152 24.91 1.47 6.38
CA VAL A 152 25.35 1.75 5.01
C VAL A 152 24.72 3.06 4.58
N SER A 153 25.56 4.09 4.52
CA SER A 153 25.22 5.38 3.94
C SER A 153 25.39 5.28 2.42
N ILE A 154 24.29 5.37 1.65
CA ILE A 154 24.35 5.63 0.22
C ILE A 154 23.90 7.07 -0.05
N HIS A 155 24.86 7.96 -0.23
CA HIS A 155 24.65 9.25 -0.87
C HIS A 155 24.78 9.05 -2.38
N GLY A 156 23.85 9.57 -3.20
CA GLY A 156 24.15 9.80 -4.62
C GLY A 156 23.01 9.88 -5.63
N ARG A 157 22.34 11.03 -5.67
CA ARG A 157 21.95 11.83 -6.88
C ARG A 157 21.31 11.12 -8.10
N ARG A 158 20.06 11.52 -8.39
CA ARG A 158 19.46 12.06 -9.65
C ARG A 158 17.93 11.91 -9.48
N GLY A 159 17.09 12.94 -9.45
CA GLY A 159 17.03 14.11 -10.34
C GLY A 159 15.74 14.03 -11.18
N VAL A 160 14.61 14.44 -10.60
CA VAL A 160 13.42 15.07 -11.21
C VAL A 160 12.62 14.44 -12.38
N MET A 161 12.90 13.24 -12.88
CA MET A 161 12.06 12.60 -13.94
C MET A 161 11.15 11.44 -13.48
N LEU A 162 11.27 10.93 -12.25
CA LEU A 162 10.53 9.72 -11.83
C LEU A 162 9.09 9.96 -11.34
N SER A 163 8.73 11.18 -10.92
CA SER A 163 7.39 11.48 -10.36
C SER A 163 6.25 11.20 -11.35
N VAL A 164 6.44 11.51 -12.64
CA VAL A 164 5.44 11.24 -13.69
C VAL A 164 5.36 9.73 -14.00
N CYS A 165 6.43 8.97 -13.76
CA CYS A 165 6.54 7.59 -14.22
C CYS A 165 5.68 6.61 -13.40
N VAL A 166 5.61 6.76 -12.07
CA VAL A 166 4.84 5.83 -11.21
C VAL A 166 3.33 5.97 -11.43
N CYS A 167 2.81 7.20 -11.53
CA CYS A 167 1.39 7.43 -11.81
C CYS A 167 0.99 7.00 -13.22
N VAL A 168 1.81 7.33 -14.22
CA VAL A 168 1.58 6.88 -15.61
C VAL A 168 1.64 5.36 -15.71
N LEU A 169 2.55 4.71 -15.00
CA LEU A 169 2.64 3.24 -14.95
C LEU A 169 1.35 2.60 -14.41
N VAL A 170 0.84 3.06 -13.27
CA VAL A 170 -0.41 2.51 -12.69
C VAL A 170 -1.58 2.73 -13.65
N LYS A 171 -1.68 3.91 -14.26
CA LYS A 171 -2.72 4.21 -15.28
C LYS A 171 -2.57 3.32 -16.53
N MET A 172 -1.34 3.09 -17.00
CA MET A 172 -1.05 2.18 -18.11
C MET A 172 -1.43 0.73 -17.79
N LEU A 173 -1.01 0.21 -16.63
CA LEU A 173 -1.33 -1.14 -16.19
C LEU A 173 -2.84 -1.33 -16.04
N ALA A 174 -3.54 -0.34 -15.48
CA ALA A 174 -5.01 -0.34 -15.40
C ALA A 174 -5.68 -0.31 -16.78
N GLY A 175 -5.08 0.36 -17.76
CA GLY A 175 -5.52 0.34 -19.16
C GLY A 175 -5.29 -1.03 -19.82
N CYS A 176 -4.13 -1.65 -19.60
CA CYS A 176 -3.80 -2.98 -20.13
C CYS A 176 -4.71 -4.08 -19.58
N ILE A 177 -5.02 -4.06 -18.28
CA ILE A 177 -5.96 -5.02 -17.66
C ILE A 177 -7.36 -4.87 -18.26
N ARG A 178 -7.83 -3.63 -18.48
CA ARG A 178 -9.13 -3.39 -19.12
C ARG A 178 -9.19 -3.90 -20.57
N ARG A 179 -8.10 -3.80 -21.33
CA ARG A 179 -8.01 -4.31 -22.72
C ARG A 179 -7.82 -5.82 -22.83
N ALA A 180 -7.31 -6.48 -21.79
CA ALA A 180 -7.15 -7.93 -21.77
C ALA A 180 -8.46 -8.69 -21.42
N LEU A 181 -9.53 -7.96 -21.08
CA LEU A 181 -10.83 -8.51 -20.67
C LEU A 181 -11.94 -8.31 -21.74
N PHE A 182 -11.60 -7.78 -22.92
CA PHE A 182 -12.50 -7.63 -24.07
C PHE A 182 -11.87 -8.18 -25.35
#